data_AF-A0A8K0V2W4-F1
#
_entry.id   AF-A0A8K0V2W4-F1
#
_cell.length_a   1.000
_cell.length_b   1.000
_cell.length_c   1.000
_cell.angle_alpha   90.00
_cell.angle_beta   90.00
_cell.angle_gamma   90.00
#
_symmetry.space_group_name_H-M   'P 1'
#
loop_
_entity.id
_entity.type
_entity.pdbx_description
1 polymer ?
#
loop_
_entity_poly.entity_id
_entity_poly.type
_entity_poly.pdbx_seq_one_letter_code
_entity_poly.pdbx_strand_id
1 'polypeptide(L)'
;MRNVLLLSLIFPVLLTACHQRYPQTQRLQIASLIAGARYLKQQCGRGDFPGDGQIEQSAYRAARHRGWSPSADIRPYSERLYQGLLKDATPPATQCAEFSQLLQPFIATLPVKS
;
A
#
# COMPACT_ATOMS: atom_id res chain seq x y z
N MET A 1 -54.06 -7.92 28.58
CA MET A 1 -52.87 -7.48 29.34
C MET A 1 -51.81 -8.57 29.13
N ARG A 2 -50.91 -8.39 28.16
CA ARG A 2 -49.59 -7.75 28.32
C ARG A 2 -48.61 -8.67 29.06
N ASN A 3 -47.86 -9.48 28.30
CA ASN A 3 -46.40 -9.52 28.34
C ASN A 3 -45.84 -10.57 27.36
N VAL A 4 -45.51 -10.11 26.16
CA VAL A 4 -44.42 -10.66 25.36
C VAL A 4 -43.20 -9.84 25.74
N LEU A 5 -42.21 -10.43 26.42
CA LEU A 5 -40.81 -9.99 26.41
C LEU A 5 -39.96 -10.82 27.39
N LEU A 6 -38.71 -11.06 26.93
CA LEU A 6 -37.51 -11.45 27.69
C LEU A 6 -37.26 -12.93 27.89
N LEU A 7 -36.54 -13.54 26.94
CA LEU A 7 -35.26 -14.24 27.21
C LEU A 7 -34.62 -14.74 25.88
N SER A 8 -34.31 -13.79 24.99
CA SER A 8 -33.42 -14.00 23.84
C SER A 8 -32.23 -13.04 23.94
N LEU A 9 -31.39 -13.25 24.95
CA LEU A 9 -30.11 -12.58 25.19
C LEU A 9 -29.29 -13.65 25.96
N ILE A 10 -28.23 -14.30 25.46
CA ILE A 10 -26.90 -13.78 25.14
C ILE A 10 -26.13 -14.85 24.34
N PHE A 11 -26.05 -14.72 23.02
CA PHE A 11 -24.98 -15.26 22.16
C PHE A 11 -25.02 -14.35 20.92
N PRO A 12 -24.01 -13.47 20.70
CA PRO A 12 -22.67 -13.93 20.35
C PRO A 12 -21.54 -13.03 20.93
N VAL A 13 -20.72 -13.57 21.84
CA VAL A 13 -19.40 -13.00 22.16
C VAL A 13 -18.32 -13.77 21.39
N LEU A 14 -18.51 -13.88 20.07
CA LEU A 14 -17.54 -14.41 19.13
C LEU A 14 -17.71 -13.59 17.86
N LEU A 15 -17.15 -12.38 17.83
CA LEU A 15 -16.82 -11.57 16.64
C LEU A 15 -16.41 -10.13 17.02
N THR A 16 -15.66 -9.93 18.12
CA THR A 16 -14.90 -8.69 18.28
C THR A 16 -13.62 -8.78 17.46
N ALA A 17 -13.79 -8.46 16.17
CA ALA A 17 -12.88 -7.68 15.33
C ALA A 17 -11.38 -8.01 15.33
N CYS A 18 -10.93 -8.66 14.24
CA CYS A 18 -9.61 -8.38 13.68
C CYS A 18 -9.57 -6.91 13.21
N HIS A 19 -9.28 -5.96 14.11
CA HIS A 19 -8.98 -4.58 13.72
C HIS A 19 -7.67 -4.11 14.32
N GLN A 20 -6.61 -4.87 14.10
CA GLN A 20 -5.27 -4.37 14.37
C GLN A 20 -4.83 -3.49 13.20
N ARG A 21 -5.24 -2.22 13.28
CA ARG A 21 -4.60 -1.11 12.57
C ARG A 21 -3.17 -0.98 13.09
N TYR A 22 -2.27 -1.83 12.61
CA TYR A 22 -0.87 -1.79 12.98
C TYR A 22 -0.14 -0.68 12.20
N PRO A 23 0.36 0.38 12.86
CA PRO A 23 1.05 1.48 12.19
C PRO A 23 2.30 1.02 11.42
N GLN A 24 2.97 -0.05 11.87
CA GLN A 24 4.10 -0.64 11.17
C GLN A 24 3.70 -1.23 9.81
N THR A 25 2.52 -1.86 9.74
CA THR A 25 1.98 -2.40 8.49
C THR A 25 1.61 -1.29 7.51
N GLN A 26 1.11 -0.16 8.00
CA GLN A 26 0.83 1.02 7.16
C GLN A 26 2.13 1.59 6.58
N ARG A 27 3.16 1.76 7.42
CA ARG A 27 4.48 2.27 7.00
C ARG A 27 5.07 1.42 5.87
N LEU A 28 5.06 0.10 6.07
CA LEU A 28 5.54 -0.86 5.07
C LEU A 28 4.74 -0.77 3.78
N GLN A 29 3.41 -0.82 3.84
CA GLN A 29 2.59 -0.81 2.63
C GLN A 29 2.82 0.45 1.78
N ILE A 30 2.81 1.63 2.41
CA ILE A 30 3.03 2.89 1.67
C ILE A 30 4.43 2.91 1.07
N ALA A 31 5.46 2.54 1.85
CA ALA A 31 6.83 2.52 1.38
C ALA A 31 7.06 1.51 0.24
N SER A 32 6.40 0.35 0.30
CA SER A 32 6.44 -0.68 -0.75
C SER A 32 5.80 -0.18 -2.05
N LEU A 33 4.68 0.55 -2.00
CA LEU A 33 4.08 1.16 -3.19
C LEU A 33 5.04 2.13 -3.87
N ILE A 34 5.71 2.98 -3.09
CA ILE A 34 6.68 3.95 -3.61
C ILE A 34 7.88 3.24 -4.22
N ALA A 35 8.47 2.29 -3.49
CA ALA A 35 9.66 1.54 -3.93
C ALA A 35 9.37 0.73 -5.21
N GLY A 36 8.25 0.00 -5.25
CA GLY A 36 7.87 -0.82 -6.39
C GLY A 36 7.52 0.01 -7.63
N ALA A 37 6.79 1.12 -7.47
CA ALA A 37 6.50 2.01 -8.60
C ALA A 37 7.77 2.69 -9.14
N ARG A 38 8.71 3.07 -8.25
CA ARG A 38 10.02 3.56 -8.67
C ARG A 38 10.83 2.48 -9.37
N TYR A 39 10.79 1.24 -8.91
CA TYR A 39 11.44 0.11 -9.59
C TYR A 39 10.87 -0.09 -11.00
N LEU A 40 9.55 -0.08 -11.17
CA LEU A 40 8.91 -0.15 -12.48
C LEU A 40 9.41 0.95 -13.43
N LYS A 41 9.51 2.18 -12.93
CA LYS A 41 10.02 3.32 -13.70
C LYS A 41 11.47 3.14 -14.14
N GLN A 42 12.35 2.76 -13.20
CA GLN A 42 13.80 2.80 -13.43
C GLN A 42 14.34 1.51 -14.07
N GLN A 43 13.73 0.36 -13.78
CA GLN A 43 14.22 -0.97 -14.17
C GLN A 43 13.35 -1.67 -15.22
N CYS A 44 12.08 -1.25 -15.37
CA CYS A 44 11.09 -1.96 -16.21
C CYS A 44 10.60 -1.16 -17.42
N GLY A 45 11.31 -0.11 -17.81
CA GLY A 45 10.99 0.68 -19.02
C GLY A 45 9.71 1.52 -18.92
N ARG A 46 9.17 1.77 -17.71
CA ARG A 46 7.97 2.62 -17.51
C ARG A 46 8.30 4.11 -17.57
N GLY A 47 8.73 4.58 -18.75
CA GLY A 47 9.01 5.99 -19.01
C GLY A 47 7.78 6.92 -18.94
N ASP A 48 6.59 6.32 -18.97
CA ASP A 48 5.28 6.95 -18.77
C ASP A 48 5.02 7.35 -17.31
N PHE A 49 5.78 6.81 -16.36
CA PHE A 49 5.60 7.13 -14.95
C PHE A 49 6.04 8.57 -14.61
N PRO A 50 5.35 9.22 -13.66
CA PRO A 50 5.67 10.57 -13.21
C PRO A 50 6.98 10.62 -12.41
N GLY A 51 7.37 11.83 -11.97
CA GLY A 51 8.53 12.05 -11.11
C GLY A 51 8.44 11.30 -9.77
N ASP A 52 9.56 10.97 -9.15
CA ASP A 52 9.60 10.16 -7.91
C ASP A 52 8.82 10.86 -6.76
N GLY A 53 8.89 12.19 -6.69
CA GLY A 53 8.08 12.98 -5.74
C GLY A 53 6.56 12.92 -6.01
N GLN A 54 6.15 12.78 -7.27
CA GLN A 54 4.73 12.60 -7.63
C GLN A 54 4.24 11.17 -7.31
N ILE A 55 5.10 10.15 -7.47
CA ILE A 55 4.83 8.79 -7.01
C ILE A 55 4.63 8.79 -5.49
N GLU A 56 5.54 9.41 -4.74
CA GLU A 56 5.43 9.56 -3.28
C GLU A 56 4.13 10.25 -2.88
N GLN A 57 3.81 11.39 -3.50
CA GLN A 57 2.58 12.12 -3.20
C GLN A 57 1.33 11.30 -3.52
N SER A 58 1.35 10.47 -4.57
CA SER A 58 0.24 9.58 -4.92
C SER A 58 0.05 8.50 -3.85
N ALA A 59 1.14 7.93 -3.33
CA ALA A 59 1.09 6.97 -2.22
C ALA A 59 0.53 7.61 -0.94
N TYR A 60 0.91 8.86 -0.64
CA TYR A 60 0.34 9.59 0.48
C TYR A 60 -1.15 9.90 0.31
N ARG A 61 -1.60 10.26 -0.90
CA ARG A 61 -3.04 10.39 -1.18
C ARG A 61 -3.78 9.07 -0.97
N ALA A 62 -3.26 7.97 -1.51
CA ALA A 62 -3.84 6.63 -1.33
C ALA A 62 -3.92 6.23 0.15
N ALA A 63 -2.90 6.54 0.94
CA ALA A 63 -2.90 6.32 2.39
C ALA A 63 -3.99 7.15 3.10
N ARG A 64 -4.10 8.44 2.77
CA ARG A 64 -5.11 9.34 3.36
C ARG A 64 -6.54 8.91 3.00
N HIS A 65 -6.77 8.42 1.78
CA HIS A 65 -8.07 7.84 1.39
C HIS A 65 -8.45 6.62 2.25
N ARG A 66 -7.48 5.90 2.82
CA ARG A 66 -7.69 4.79 3.76
C ARG A 66 -7.79 5.24 5.23
N GLY A 67 -7.77 6.55 5.49
CA GLY A 67 -7.76 7.13 6.83
C GLY A 67 -6.42 6.96 7.56
N TRP A 68 -5.32 6.74 6.83
CA TRP A 68 -3.98 6.63 7.42
C TRP A 68 -3.27 7.99 7.40
N SER A 69 -2.47 8.22 8.44
CA SER A 69 -1.53 9.34 8.50
C SER A 69 -0.13 8.81 8.18
N PRO A 70 0.42 9.09 6.99
CA PRO A 70 1.80 8.69 6.67
C PRO A 70 2.79 9.23 7.71
N SER A 71 3.71 8.38 8.15
CA SER A 71 4.78 8.79 9.06
C SER A 71 5.85 9.60 8.32
N ALA A 72 6.63 10.40 9.06
CA ALA A 72 7.67 11.24 8.48
C ALA A 72 8.83 10.43 7.85
N ASP A 73 8.98 9.16 8.23
CA ASP A 73 10.07 8.28 7.82
C ASP A 73 9.72 7.36 6.63
N ILE A 74 8.60 7.62 5.93
CA ILE A 74 8.21 6.82 4.75
C ILE A 74 9.26 6.92 3.64
N ARG A 75 9.68 8.13 3.27
CA ARG A 75 10.69 8.34 2.20
C ARG A 75 12.00 7.57 2.45
N PRO A 76 12.68 7.71 3.59
CA PRO A 76 13.90 6.94 3.85
C PRO A 76 13.62 5.43 3.96
N TYR A 77 12.41 5.01 4.34
CA TYR A 77 12.07 3.60 4.34
C TYR A 77 11.83 3.03 2.95
N SER A 78 11.13 3.76 2.06
CA SER A 78 10.95 3.37 0.67
C SER A 78 12.28 3.31 -0.09
N GLU A 79 13.22 4.20 0.23
CA GLU A 79 14.58 4.12 -0.32
C GLU A 79 15.25 2.81 0.05
N ARG A 80 15.21 2.42 1.34
CA ARG A 80 15.78 1.15 1.79
C ARG A 80 15.15 -0.05 1.08
N LEU A 81 13.84 -0.05 0.89
CA LEU A 81 13.14 -1.11 0.15
C LEU A 81 13.57 -1.13 -1.32
N TYR A 82 13.63 0.02 -1.99
CA TYR A 82 14.10 0.12 -3.37
C TYR A 82 15.53 -0.40 -3.54
N GLN A 83 16.45 -0.03 -2.64
CA GLN A 83 17.82 -0.58 -2.63
C GLN A 83 17.84 -2.09 -2.38
N GLY A 84 16.89 -2.62 -1.61
CA GLY A 84 16.68 -4.05 -1.44
C GLY A 84 16.31 -4.74 -2.77
N LEU A 85 15.36 -4.17 -3.51
CA LEU A 85 14.93 -4.70 -4.83
C LEU A 85 16.07 -4.74 -5.85
N LEU A 86 16.97 -3.75 -5.83
CA LEU A 86 18.15 -3.73 -6.71
C LEU A 86 19.18 -4.80 -6.37
N LYS A 87 19.22 -5.25 -5.11
CA LYS A 87 20.17 -6.26 -4.62
C LYS A 87 19.57 -7.67 -4.57
N ASP A 88 18.26 -7.77 -4.77
CA ASP A 88 17.55 -9.04 -4.77
C ASP A 88 18.02 -9.91 -5.96
N ALA A 89 18.14 -11.21 -5.73
CA ALA A 89 18.63 -12.15 -6.73
C ALA A 89 17.58 -12.53 -7.79
N THR A 90 16.32 -12.13 -7.59
CA THR A 90 15.23 -12.38 -8.55
C THR A 90 15.52 -11.68 -9.87
N PRO A 91 15.42 -12.38 -11.02
CA PRO A 91 15.66 -11.76 -12.32
C PRO A 91 14.81 -10.49 -12.52
N PRO A 92 15.38 -9.40 -13.07
CA PRO A 92 14.65 -8.15 -13.26
C PRO A 92 13.33 -8.32 -14.03
N ALA A 93 13.31 -9.16 -15.06
CA ALA A 93 12.10 -9.44 -15.83
C ALA A 93 10.96 -10.03 -14.95
N THR A 94 11.30 -10.90 -14.00
CA THR A 94 10.34 -11.48 -13.06
C THR A 94 9.83 -10.42 -12.08
N GLN A 95 10.71 -9.60 -11.51
CA GLN A 95 10.30 -8.48 -10.65
C GLN A 95 9.39 -7.49 -11.39
N CYS A 96 9.71 -7.19 -12.65
CA CYS A 96 8.92 -6.31 -13.50
C CYS A 96 7.53 -6.87 -13.80
N ALA A 97 7.42 -8.17 -14.12
CA ALA A 97 6.15 -8.83 -14.36
C ALA A 97 5.26 -8.80 -13.09
N GLU A 98 5.83 -9.21 -11.95
CA GLU A 98 5.13 -9.26 -10.66
C GLU A 98 4.63 -7.88 -10.23
N PHE A 99 5.51 -6.87 -10.21
CA PHE A 99 5.12 -5.52 -9.80
C PHE A 99 4.16 -4.87 -10.78
N SER A 100 4.28 -5.16 -12.08
CA SER A 100 3.34 -4.65 -13.07
C SER A 100 1.93 -5.18 -12.83
N GLN A 101 1.77 -6.38 -12.27
CA GLN A 101 0.46 -6.95 -11.93
C GLN A 101 -0.02 -6.47 -10.57
N LEU A 102 0.78 -6.64 -9.51
CA LEU A 102 0.39 -6.31 -8.14
C LEU A 102 0.07 -4.82 -7.94
N LEU A 103 0.77 -3.93 -8.65
CA LEU A 103 0.64 -2.50 -8.45
C LEU A 103 -0.38 -1.84 -9.38
N GLN A 104 -1.07 -2.57 -10.26
CA GLN A 104 -2.06 -1.98 -11.20
C GLN A 104 -3.03 -0.98 -10.53
N PRO A 105 -3.66 -1.30 -9.37
CA PRO A 105 -4.58 -0.36 -8.74
C PRO A 105 -3.91 0.94 -8.29
N PHE A 106 -2.64 0.89 -7.90
CA PHE A 106 -1.87 2.07 -7.53
C PHE A 106 -1.39 2.85 -8.76
N ILE A 107 -0.93 2.15 -9.80
CA ILE A 107 -0.46 2.75 -11.07
C ILE A 107 -1.57 3.60 -11.70
N ALA A 108 -2.82 3.12 -11.66
CA ALA A 108 -3.97 3.85 -12.18
C ALA A 108 -4.24 5.20 -11.46
N THR A 109 -3.64 5.43 -10.29
CA THR A 109 -3.78 6.70 -9.55
C THR A 109 -2.64 7.69 -9.80
N LEU A 110 -1.62 7.28 -10.56
CA LEU A 110 -0.48 8.13 -10.87
C LEU A 110 -0.88 9.22 -11.88
N PRO A 111 -0.41 10.46 -11.71
CA PRO A 111 -0.60 11.48 -12.73
C PRO A 111 0.15 11.08 -14.00
N VAL A 112 -0.46 11.38 -15.16
CA VAL A 112 0.20 11.21 -16.46
C VAL A 112 1.34 12.22 -16.57
N LYS A 113 2.48 11.78 -17.09
CA LYS A 113 3.59 12.65 -17.44
C LYS A 113 3.18 13.51 -18.65
N SER A 114 2.79 14.76 -18.38
CA SER A 114 2.51 15.79 -19.39
C SER A 114 3.77 16.22 -20.12
#